data_AF-A0AAV5EM61-F1
#
_entry.id   AF-A0AAV5EM61-F1
#
_cell.length_a   1.000
_cell.length_b   1.000
_cell.length_c   1.000
_cell.angle_alpha   90.00
_cell.angle_beta   90.00
_cell.angle_gamma   90.00
#
_symmetry.space_group_name_H-M   'P 1'
#
loop_
_entity.id
_entity.type
_entity.pdbx_description
1 polymer ?
#
loop_
_entity_poly.entity_id
_entity_poly.type
_entity_poly.pdbx_seq_one_letter_code
_entity_poly.pdbx_strand_id
1 'polypeptide(L)'
;MAMNSPFDCVLVDLDDTLYPGDTGIGLALKRNIDEFLVAKLGVTAERAAAMRVELFRTYGSSLAGLIALGYDVHPDEYHSYVHGRLPYDRIAADPQLARTLQSIPQRKVLFTNSDRAHMERALERLGIDVAVFDDVVCFETMNPHLFGERGRRRA
;
A
#
# COMPACT_ATOMS: atom_id res chain seq x y z
N MET A 1 33.24 -17.91 6.21
CA MET A 1 33.37 -16.44 6.07
C MET A 1 32.06 -15.95 5.47
N ALA A 2 31.31 -15.11 6.18
CA ALA A 2 30.13 -14.49 5.58
C ALA A 2 30.63 -13.67 4.38
N MET A 3 30.15 -14.00 3.18
CA MET A 3 30.41 -13.14 2.04
C MET A 3 29.72 -11.81 2.36
N ASN A 4 30.50 -10.75 2.52
CA ASN A 4 29.92 -9.41 2.59
C ASN A 4 29.16 -9.19 1.28
N SER A 5 27.84 -9.09 1.39
CA SER A 5 26.99 -8.67 0.28
C SER A 5 27.50 -7.31 -0.22
N PRO A 6 27.52 -7.08 -1.54
CA PRO A 6 27.83 -5.75 -2.08
C PRO A 6 26.68 -4.74 -1.85
N PHE A 7 25.55 -5.20 -1.30
CA PHE A 7 24.38 -4.38 -1.01
C PHE A 7 24.33 -4.04 0.47
N ASP A 8 24.15 -2.75 0.79
CA ASP A 8 24.01 -2.24 2.15
C ASP A 8 22.54 -2.16 2.60
N CYS A 9 21.60 -2.11 1.64
CA CYS A 9 20.18 -1.88 1.88
C CYS A 9 19.31 -2.73 0.94
N VAL A 10 18.17 -3.19 1.46
CA VAL A 10 17.11 -3.87 0.72
C VAL A 10 15.83 -3.04 0.86
N LEU A 11 15.24 -2.68 -0.27
CA LEU A 11 13.89 -2.14 -0.31
C LEU A 11 12.93 -3.30 -0.48
N VAL A 12 11.92 -3.37 0.37
CA VAL A 12 10.96 -4.47 0.39
C VAL A 12 9.59 -3.88 0.07
N ASP A 13 9.01 -4.30 -1.05
CA ASP A 13 7.62 -3.98 -1.38
C ASP A 13 6.67 -4.87 -0.57
N LEU A 14 5.42 -4.43 -0.38
CA LEU A 14 4.40 -5.12 0.40
C LEU A 14 3.48 -5.95 -0.49
N ASP A 15 2.70 -5.27 -1.33
CA ASP A 15 1.58 -5.82 -2.08
C ASP A 15 2.09 -6.69 -3.24
N ASP A 16 1.56 -7.90 -3.38
CA ASP A 16 2.02 -8.90 -4.37
C ASP A 16 3.52 -9.30 -4.21
N THR A 17 4.17 -8.92 -3.09
CA THR A 17 5.57 -9.22 -2.77
C THR A 17 5.70 -10.00 -1.46
N LEU A 18 5.24 -9.44 -0.33
CA LEU A 18 5.25 -10.14 0.97
C LEU A 18 4.11 -11.14 1.12
N TYR A 19 3.13 -11.06 0.23
CA TYR A 19 2.09 -12.06 0.08
C TYR A 19 1.78 -12.26 -1.41
N PRO A 20 1.32 -13.46 -1.83
CA PRO A 20 1.03 -13.73 -3.23
C PRO A 20 -0.09 -12.85 -3.79
N GLY A 21 0.04 -12.42 -5.05
CA GLY A 21 -0.99 -11.59 -5.70
C GLY A 21 -2.31 -12.31 -6.01
N ASP A 22 -2.36 -13.63 -5.89
CA ASP A 22 -3.57 -14.44 -6.03
C ASP A 22 -4.38 -14.60 -4.73
N THR A 23 -3.96 -13.96 -3.62
CA THR A 23 -4.75 -13.85 -2.36
C THR A 23 -6.12 -13.20 -2.55
N GLY A 24 -6.33 -12.49 -3.66
CA GLY A 24 -7.57 -11.80 -3.99
C GLY A 24 -7.72 -10.42 -3.33
N ILE A 25 -6.69 -9.94 -2.63
CA ILE A 25 -6.64 -8.56 -2.10
C ILE A 25 -6.68 -7.55 -3.25
N GLY A 26 -5.82 -7.70 -4.26
CA GLY A 26 -5.80 -6.81 -5.42
C GLY A 26 -7.11 -6.80 -6.21
N LEU A 27 -7.83 -7.93 -6.27
CA LEU A 27 -9.15 -7.99 -6.91
C LEU A 27 -10.20 -7.23 -6.09
N ALA A 28 -10.21 -7.42 -4.76
CA ALA A 28 -11.10 -6.68 -3.87
C ALA A 28 -10.80 -5.18 -3.90
N LEU A 29 -9.52 -4.79 -3.94
CA LEU A 29 -9.11 -3.40 -4.07
C LEU A 29 -9.65 -2.76 -5.35
N LYS A 30 -9.46 -3.40 -6.50
CA LYS A 30 -9.99 -2.91 -7.79
C LYS A 30 -11.50 -2.67 -7.74
N ARG A 31 -12.26 -3.62 -7.18
CA ARG A 31 -13.70 -3.47 -6.98
C ARG A 31 -14.03 -2.30 -6.05
N ASN A 32 -13.34 -2.19 -4.92
CA ASN A 32 -13.59 -1.12 -3.96
C ASN A 32 -13.28 0.28 -4.55
N ILE A 33 -12.27 0.38 -5.42
CA ILE A 33 -11.95 1.62 -6.17
C ILE A 33 -13.07 1.93 -7.17
N ASP A 34 -13.54 0.94 -7.93
CA ASP A 34 -14.64 1.15 -8.89
C ASP A 34 -15.90 1.64 -8.17
N GLU A 35 -16.26 1.01 -7.05
CA GLU A 35 -17.35 1.44 -6.17
C GLU A 35 -17.15 2.85 -5.63
N PHE A 36 -15.92 3.23 -5.25
CA PHE A 36 -15.61 4.57 -4.77
C PHE A 36 -15.86 5.61 -5.87
N LEU A 37 -15.39 5.34 -7.09
CA LEU A 37 -15.56 6.24 -8.22
C LEU A 37 -17.03 6.43 -8.57
N VAL A 38 -17.84 5.35 -8.55
CA VAL A 38 -19.29 5.44 -8.72
C VAL A 38 -19.92 6.29 -7.62
N ALA A 39 -19.61 6.02 -6.35
CA ALA A 39 -20.22 6.70 -5.21
C ALA A 39 -19.83 8.18 -5.13
N LYS A 40 -18.54 8.50 -5.34
CA LYS A 40 -17.98 9.85 -5.19
C LYS A 40 -18.25 10.73 -6.42
N LEU A 41 -18.19 10.16 -7.63
CA LEU A 41 -18.24 10.92 -8.88
C LEU A 41 -19.56 10.73 -9.66
N GLY A 42 -20.42 9.79 -9.24
CA GLY A 42 -21.69 9.52 -9.90
C GLY A 42 -21.55 8.92 -11.31
N VAL A 43 -20.38 8.37 -11.65
CA VAL A 43 -20.14 7.74 -12.96
C VAL A 43 -20.74 6.33 -13.01
N THR A 44 -20.96 5.79 -14.21
CA THR A 44 -21.40 4.39 -14.35
C THR A 44 -20.31 3.40 -13.94
N ALA A 45 -20.67 2.15 -13.66
CA ALA A 45 -19.70 1.11 -13.28
C ALA A 45 -18.66 0.86 -14.38
N GLU A 46 -19.08 0.88 -15.66
CA GLU A 46 -18.19 0.70 -16.80
C GLU A 46 -17.21 1.87 -16.91
N ARG A 47 -17.69 3.09 -16.70
CA ARG A 47 -16.84 4.28 -16.70
C ARG A 47 -15.88 4.28 -15.51
N ALA A 48 -16.31 3.88 -14.32
CA ALA A 48 -15.46 3.74 -13.15
C ALA A 48 -14.30 2.75 -13.41
N ALA A 49 -14.61 1.57 -13.94
CA ALA A 49 -13.59 0.58 -14.28
C ALA A 49 -12.57 1.09 -15.32
N ALA A 50 -13.05 1.78 -16.36
CA ALA A 50 -12.17 2.41 -17.35
C ALA A 50 -11.31 3.51 -16.74
N MET A 51 -11.90 4.38 -15.90
CA MET A 51 -11.19 5.44 -15.19
C MET A 51 -10.13 4.88 -14.25
N ARG A 52 -10.41 3.83 -13.47
CA ARG A 52 -9.39 3.20 -12.61
C ARG A 52 -8.17 2.77 -13.40
N VAL A 53 -8.37 2.13 -14.56
CA VAL A 53 -7.26 1.68 -15.43
C VAL A 53 -6.47 2.87 -15.99
N GLU A 54 -7.17 3.91 -16.45
CA GLU A 54 -6.56 5.12 -17.01
C GLU A 54 -5.75 5.90 -15.95
N LEU A 55 -6.32 6.08 -14.76
CA LEU A 55 -5.66 6.78 -13.65
C LEU A 55 -4.42 6.01 -13.19
N PHE A 56 -4.52 4.68 -13.04
CA PHE A 56 -3.37 3.85 -12.67
C PHE A 56 -2.26 3.93 -13.73
N ARG A 57 -2.60 3.80 -15.01
CA ARG A 57 -1.63 3.84 -16.11
C ARG A 57 -0.91 5.18 -16.21
N THR A 58 -1.61 6.29 -15.95
CA THR A 58 -1.08 7.64 -16.13
C THR A 58 -0.37 8.17 -14.89
N TYR A 59 -0.87 7.84 -13.69
CA TYR A 59 -0.43 8.46 -12.44
C TYR A 59 0.12 7.45 -11.41
N GLY A 60 0.17 6.16 -11.73
CA GLY A 60 0.66 5.10 -10.84
C GLY A 60 -0.32 4.67 -9.74
N SER A 61 -1.34 5.48 -9.45
CA SER A 61 -2.49 5.10 -8.61
C SER A 61 -3.72 5.91 -8.97
N SER A 62 -4.90 5.37 -8.63
CA SER A 62 -6.17 6.08 -8.83
C SER A 62 -6.28 7.32 -7.93
N LEU A 63 -5.79 7.27 -6.68
CA LEU A 63 -5.80 8.44 -5.79
C LEU A 63 -4.91 9.57 -6.32
N ALA A 64 -3.68 9.26 -6.74
CA ALA A 64 -2.78 10.25 -7.32
C ALA A 64 -3.40 10.91 -8.56
N GLY A 65 -4.05 10.12 -9.42
CA GLY A 65 -4.75 10.64 -10.59
C GLY A 65 -5.95 11.52 -10.24
N LEU A 66 -6.75 11.14 -9.25
CA LEU A 66 -7.88 11.95 -8.78
C LEU A 66 -7.40 13.32 -8.26
N ILE A 67 -6.35 13.33 -7.44
CA ILE A 67 -5.77 14.58 -6.91
C ILE A 67 -5.19 15.42 -8.04
N ALA A 68 -4.41 14.83 -8.96
CA ALA A 68 -3.79 15.55 -10.07
C ALA A 68 -4.81 16.18 -11.03
N LEU A 69 -5.99 15.57 -11.17
CA LEU A 69 -7.09 16.10 -11.98
C LEU A 69 -7.98 17.10 -11.22
N GLY A 70 -7.67 17.39 -9.95
CA GLY A 70 -8.37 18.39 -9.15
C GLY A 70 -9.69 17.91 -8.53
N TYR A 71 -9.89 16.59 -8.39
CA TYR A 71 -11.06 16.07 -7.66
C TYR A 71 -10.92 16.33 -6.16
N ASP A 72 -12.02 16.70 -5.51
CA ASP A 72 -12.09 16.90 -4.07
C ASP A 72 -12.19 15.55 -3.33
N VAL A 73 -11.04 14.90 -3.18
CA VAL A 73 -10.88 13.59 -2.54
C VAL A 73 -9.74 13.66 -1.54
N HIS A 74 -10.06 13.52 -0.26
CA HIS A 74 -9.05 13.43 0.79
C HIS A 74 -8.45 12.01 0.86
N PRO A 75 -7.12 11.84 1.02
CA PRO A 75 -6.50 10.52 1.12
C PRO A 75 -7.10 9.60 2.19
N ASP A 76 -7.38 10.12 3.39
CA ASP A 76 -7.98 9.33 4.48
C ASP A 76 -9.36 8.78 4.12
N GLU A 77 -10.20 9.60 3.47
CA GLU A 77 -11.53 9.16 2.99
C GLU A 77 -11.37 8.04 1.97
N TYR A 78 -10.49 8.25 1.01
CA TYR A 78 -10.22 7.30 -0.06
C TYR A 78 -9.70 5.96 0.49
N HIS A 79 -8.61 5.98 1.29
CA HIS A 79 -8.01 4.77 1.85
C HIS A 79 -8.94 4.05 2.83
N SER A 80 -9.66 4.78 3.68
CA SER A 80 -10.68 4.16 4.54
C SER A 80 -11.73 3.42 3.73
N TYR A 81 -12.11 3.93 2.55
CA TYR A 81 -13.08 3.28 1.68
C TYR A 81 -12.47 2.08 0.93
N VAL A 82 -11.30 2.26 0.30
CA VAL A 82 -10.75 1.24 -0.60
C VAL A 82 -9.97 0.16 0.13
N HIS A 83 -9.19 0.51 1.16
CA HIS A 83 -8.41 -0.42 1.96
C HIS A 83 -9.14 -0.89 3.22
N GLY A 84 -9.94 -0.02 3.86
CA GLY A 84 -10.66 -0.39 5.09
C GLY A 84 -11.57 -1.61 4.95
N ARG A 85 -12.08 -1.85 3.73
CA ARG A 85 -13.02 -2.94 3.38
C ARG A 85 -12.35 -4.16 2.73
N LEU A 86 -11.02 -4.27 2.77
CA LEU A 86 -10.32 -5.42 2.20
C LEU A 86 -10.48 -6.69 3.07
N PRO A 87 -10.53 -7.88 2.44
CA PRO A 87 -10.65 -9.17 3.13
C PRO A 87 -9.29 -9.66 3.64
N TYR A 88 -8.74 -8.99 4.66
CA TYR A 88 -7.41 -9.28 5.22
C TYR A 88 -7.28 -10.69 5.81
N ASP A 89 -8.39 -11.36 6.13
CA ASP A 89 -8.42 -12.76 6.56
C ASP A 89 -7.80 -13.71 5.51
N ARG A 90 -7.80 -13.31 4.23
CA ARG A 90 -7.18 -14.06 3.12
C ARG A 90 -5.66 -14.02 3.11
N ILE A 91 -5.06 -13.06 3.80
CA ILE A 91 -3.62 -13.05 4.01
C ILE A 91 -3.33 -14.03 5.15
N ALA A 92 -2.64 -15.11 4.82
CA ALA A 92 -2.18 -16.12 5.77
C ALA A 92 -0.87 -15.67 6.42
N ALA A 93 -0.68 -16.03 7.69
CA ALA A 93 0.60 -15.83 8.35
C ALA A 93 1.70 -16.67 7.66
N ASP A 94 2.90 -16.10 7.57
CA ASP A 94 4.06 -16.78 7.01
C ASP A 94 5.27 -16.67 7.96
N PRO A 95 5.38 -17.60 8.93
CA PRO A 95 6.51 -17.63 9.85
C PRO A 95 7.86 -17.87 9.16
N GLN A 96 7.87 -18.47 7.97
CA GLN A 96 9.12 -18.67 7.23
C GLN A 96 9.59 -17.35 6.61
N LEU A 97 8.69 -16.58 6.01
CA LEU A 97 8.97 -15.23 5.53
C LEU A 97 9.44 -14.32 6.65
N ALA A 98 8.74 -14.30 7.80
CA ALA A 98 9.14 -13.49 8.95
C ALA A 98 10.56 -13.78 9.42
N ARG A 99 10.93 -15.07 9.56
CA ARG A 99 12.30 -15.48 9.89
C ARG A 99 13.31 -15.11 8.80
N THR A 100 12.91 -15.21 7.53
CA THR A 100 13.78 -14.85 6.40
C THR A 100 14.11 -13.37 6.44
N LEU A 101 13.12 -12.50 6.61
CA LEU A 101 13.32 -11.05 6.72
C LEU A 101 14.24 -10.69 7.91
N GLN A 102 14.04 -11.34 9.07
CA GLN A 102 14.90 -11.17 10.24
C GLN A 102 16.35 -11.61 10.00
N SER A 103 16.56 -12.62 9.15
CA SER A 103 17.90 -13.14 8.86
C SER A 103 18.72 -12.27 7.90
N ILE A 104 18.09 -11.36 7.17
CA ILE A 104 18.76 -10.45 6.23
C ILE A 104 19.55 -9.41 7.04
N PRO A 105 20.89 -9.38 6.97
CA PRO A 105 21.70 -8.48 7.79
C PRO A 105 21.75 -7.03 7.26
N GLN A 106 21.40 -6.81 5.99
CA GLN A 106 21.34 -5.48 5.39
C GLN A 106 20.27 -4.62 6.04
N ARG A 107 20.41 -3.29 5.95
CA ARG A 107 19.32 -2.37 6.28
C ARG A 107 18.09 -2.73 5.44
N LYS A 108 16.91 -2.80 6.05
CA LYS A 108 15.64 -3.12 5.39
C LYS A 108 14.73 -1.91 5.47
N VAL A 109 14.21 -1.48 4.33
CA VAL A 109 13.21 -0.41 4.27
C VAL A 109 11.95 -0.99 3.64
N LEU A 110 10.83 -0.93 4.35
CA LEU A 110 9.54 -1.25 3.77
C LEU A 110 9.13 -0.08 2.86
N PHE A 111 8.94 -0.35 1.57
CA PHE A 111 8.72 0.66 0.55
C PHE A 111 7.45 0.32 -0.23
N THR A 112 6.33 0.96 0.12
CA THR A 112 5.00 0.64 -0.42
C THR A 112 4.26 1.91 -0.87
N ASN A 113 3.44 1.77 -1.92
CA ASN A 113 2.49 2.81 -2.34
C ASN A 113 1.24 2.87 -1.45
N SER A 114 1.03 1.88 -0.60
CA SER A 114 -0.13 1.77 0.29
C SER A 114 -0.02 2.73 1.48
N ASP A 115 -1.16 3.06 2.07
CA ASP A 115 -1.22 3.84 3.31
C ASP A 115 -0.80 2.99 4.51
N ARG A 116 -0.46 3.68 5.60
CA ARG A 116 0.03 3.05 6.82
C ARG A 116 -0.97 2.06 7.41
N ALA A 117 -2.27 2.36 7.40
CA ALA A 117 -3.26 1.47 7.99
C ALA A 117 -3.40 0.18 7.19
N HIS A 118 -3.31 0.25 5.85
CA HIS A 118 -3.26 -0.96 5.03
C HIS A 118 -2.01 -1.79 5.33
N MET A 119 -0.85 -1.13 5.35
CA MET A 119 0.45 -1.75 5.61
C MET A 119 0.48 -2.48 6.95
N GLU A 120 0.08 -1.82 8.03
CA GLU A 120 0.05 -2.39 9.38
C GLU A 120 -0.84 -3.62 9.46
N ARG A 121 -2.05 -3.58 8.85
CA ARG A 121 -2.96 -4.73 8.80
C ARG A 121 -2.36 -5.89 8.01
N ALA A 122 -1.72 -5.64 6.88
CA ALA A 122 -1.10 -6.71 6.09
C ALA A 122 0.06 -7.38 6.84
N LEU A 123 0.92 -6.59 7.49
CA LEU A 123 2.02 -7.11 8.33
C LEU A 123 1.51 -7.91 9.53
N GLU A 124 0.46 -7.43 10.20
CA GLU A 124 -0.19 -8.14 11.30
C GLU A 124 -0.69 -9.52 10.84
N ARG A 125 -1.34 -9.60 9.68
CA ARG A 125 -1.82 -10.87 9.11
C ARG A 125 -0.68 -11.83 8.75
N LEU A 126 0.42 -11.29 8.22
CA LEU A 126 1.63 -12.07 7.89
C LEU A 126 2.38 -12.55 9.14
N GLY A 127 2.11 -11.97 10.31
CA GLY A 127 2.87 -12.23 11.54
C GLY A 127 4.28 -11.61 11.49
N ILE A 128 4.43 -10.49 10.80
CA ILE A 128 5.69 -9.75 10.66
C ILE A 128 5.61 -8.49 11.52
N ASP A 129 6.52 -8.35 12.47
CA ASP A 129 6.66 -7.11 13.22
C ASP A 129 7.29 -6.03 12.32
N VAL A 130 6.70 -4.83 12.30
CA VAL A 130 7.24 -3.68 11.56
C VAL A 130 8.67 -3.34 12.00
N ALA A 131 9.06 -3.67 13.23
CA ALA A 131 10.42 -3.48 13.75
C ALA A 131 11.48 -4.33 13.04
N VAL A 132 11.10 -5.27 12.18
CA VAL A 132 12.03 -5.98 11.27
C VAL A 132 12.59 -5.03 10.21
N PHE A 133 11.89 -3.94 9.91
CA PHE A 133 12.34 -2.89 9.01
C PHE A 133 12.97 -1.74 9.79
N ASP A 134 14.11 -1.26 9.32
CA ASP A 134 14.82 -0.12 9.90
C ASP A 134 14.11 1.21 9.58
N ASP A 135 13.29 1.23 8.52
CA ASP A 135 12.56 2.41 8.07
C ASP A 135 11.33 2.01 7.25
N VAL A 136 10.37 2.93 7.13
CA VAL A 136 9.13 2.74 6.38
C VAL A 136 8.90 3.95 5.49
N VAL A 137 8.76 3.68 4.19
CA VAL A 137 8.24 4.62 3.22
C VAL A 137 6.89 4.12 2.72
N CYS A 138 5.83 4.83 3.07
CA CYS A 138 4.45 4.56 2.69
C CYS A 138 3.82 5.81 2.04
N PHE A 139 2.54 5.74 1.68
CA PHE A 139 1.84 6.85 1.03
C PHE A 139 2.01 8.17 1.79
N GLU A 140 1.85 8.16 3.11
CA GLU A 140 1.89 9.37 3.96
C GLU A 140 3.29 10.00 4.01
N THR A 141 4.35 9.19 4.09
CA THR A 141 5.72 9.70 4.11
C THR A 141 6.15 10.24 2.75
N MET A 142 5.61 9.69 1.66
CA MET A 142 5.83 10.21 0.30
C MET A 142 5.02 11.48 0.03
N ASN A 143 3.86 11.63 0.68
CA ASN A 143 2.93 12.73 0.42
C ASN A 143 2.61 13.58 1.68
N PRO A 144 3.61 14.06 2.44
CA PRO A 144 3.37 14.71 3.73
C PRO A 144 2.57 16.03 3.59
N HIS A 145 2.63 16.67 2.43
CA HIS A 145 1.92 17.90 2.11
C HIS A 145 0.39 17.72 2.08
N LEU A 146 -0.11 16.50 1.83
CA LEU A 146 -1.54 16.20 1.79
C LEU A 146 -2.18 16.13 3.18
N PHE A 147 -1.38 16.08 4.25
CA PHE A 147 -1.85 15.87 5.64
C PHE A 147 -1.65 17.10 6.54
N GLY A 148 -1.21 18.24 5.99
CA GLY A 148 -0.97 19.48 6.75
C GLY A 148 0.09 19.32 7.85
N GLU A 149 -0.10 19.97 9.01
CA GLU A 149 0.85 19.88 10.15
C GLU A 149 0.95 18.47 10.76
N ARG A 150 -0.05 17.61 10.55
CA ARG A 150 -0.05 16.22 11.03
C ARG A 150 0.99 15.34 10.31
N GLY A 151 1.31 15.64 9.05
CA GLY A 151 2.31 14.91 8.26
C GLY A 151 3.76 15.17 8.66
N ARG A 152 4.05 16.26 9.39
CA ARG A 152 5.44 16.67 9.73
C ARG A 152 5.98 16.07 11.03
N ARG A 153 5.16 15.36 11.81
CA ARG A 153 5.53 14.85 13.16
C ARG A 153 5.83 13.36 13.23
N ARG A 154 5.87 12.64 12.09
CA ARG A 154 6.13 11.19 12.03
C ARG A 154 7.13 10.82 10.93
N ALA A 155 8.12 11.68 10.70
CA ALA A 155 9.37 11.31 10.03
C ALA A 155 10.42 11.04 11.11
#